data_AF-A0A9E3K8M2-F1
#
_entry.id   AF-A0A9E3K8M2-F1
#
_cell.length_a   1.000
_cell.length_b   1.000
_cell.length_c   1.000
_cell.angle_alpha   90.00
_cell.angle_beta   90.00
_cell.angle_gamma   90.00
#
_symmetry.space_group_name_H-M   'P 1'
#
loop_
_entity.id
_entity.type
_entity.pdbx_description
1 polymer ?
#
loop_
_entity_poly.entity_id
_entity_poly.type
_entity_poly.pdbx_seq_one_letter_code
_entity_poly.pdbx_strand_id
1 'polypeptide(L)'
;MAESYDLIVLGSGPGGYVAAIRAAQLGLKTAIVERELLGGICLNWGCIPTKALLRSSEIYHHMLHAADFGLDAGKPSFDLAKVVSRSRGVAKQLNMGVTGLMKKHKITVHMGDGEITAKGKLTVTRDGAKTELEAKNIIIATGARARDLPFAKADGKRIWTYRHAMTPSEMPTKLLVIGSGAIGLEFASFYSDLGTDVTVVEMLDRILPVEDEEVSAFMTKALTKQGMKIRTSTGVQKIAATDAGVTAEIKDKDGKVSSEEFSHVI
;
A
#
# COMPACT_ATOMS: atom_id res chain seq x y z
N MET A 1 -28.46 27.24 -1.58
CA MET A 1 -27.36 27.98 -0.93
C MET A 1 -26.26 26.98 -0.61
N ALA A 2 -25.00 27.31 -0.89
CA ALA A 2 -23.87 26.43 -0.56
C ALA A 2 -23.82 26.19 0.95
N GLU A 3 -23.48 24.97 1.36
CA GLU A 3 -23.39 24.66 2.78
C GLU A 3 -22.07 25.22 3.35
N SER A 4 -22.16 26.00 4.43
CA SER A 4 -21.01 26.70 5.02
C SER A 4 -20.47 26.01 6.26
N TYR A 5 -19.14 26.00 6.40
CA TYR A 5 -18.36 25.38 7.48
C TYR A 5 -17.30 26.35 8.03
N ASP A 6 -16.86 26.13 9.27
CA ASP A 6 -15.67 26.82 9.78
C ASP A 6 -14.39 26.21 9.19
N LEU A 7 -14.40 24.88 9.00
CA LEU A 7 -13.29 24.12 8.42
C LEU A 7 -13.80 23.01 7.50
N ILE A 8 -13.23 22.92 6.29
CA ILE A 8 -13.31 21.73 5.45
C ILE A 8 -11.93 21.05 5.43
N VAL A 9 -11.91 19.74 5.61
CA VAL A 9 -10.72 18.91 5.40
C VAL A 9 -10.89 18.12 4.10
N LEU A 10 -10.02 18.37 3.12
CA LEU A 10 -10.03 17.67 1.84
C LEU A 10 -9.13 16.43 1.91
N GLY A 11 -9.75 15.26 2.04
CA GLY A 11 -9.10 13.96 2.20
C GLY A 11 -9.22 13.42 3.63
N SER A 12 -9.48 12.11 3.74
CA SER A 12 -9.73 11.46 5.03
C SER A 12 -8.67 10.45 5.46
N GLY A 13 -7.44 10.60 4.97
CA GLY A 13 -6.29 9.86 5.50
C GLY A 13 -6.00 10.19 6.97
N PRO A 14 -4.98 9.56 7.59
CA PRO A 14 -4.60 9.80 8.99
C PRO A 14 -4.48 11.28 9.35
N GLY A 15 -3.83 12.10 8.51
CA GLY A 15 -3.75 13.54 8.74
C GLY A 15 -5.11 14.23 8.68
N GLY A 16 -6.00 13.80 7.78
CA GLY A 16 -7.29 14.45 7.54
C GLY A 16 -8.33 14.17 8.62
N TYR A 17 -8.66 12.90 8.89
CA TYR A 17 -9.73 12.61 9.85
C TYR A 17 -9.33 12.98 11.29
N VAL A 18 -8.04 12.93 11.64
CA VAL A 18 -7.55 13.39 12.95
C VAL A 18 -7.66 14.91 13.06
N ALA A 19 -7.28 15.66 12.02
CA ALA A 19 -7.47 17.11 12.00
C ALA A 19 -8.95 17.50 12.13
N ALA A 20 -9.85 16.79 11.43
CA ALA A 20 -11.28 17.03 11.51
C ALA A 20 -11.84 16.78 12.92
N ILE A 21 -11.44 15.68 13.56
CA ILE A 21 -11.79 15.38 14.97
C ILE A 21 -11.29 16.49 15.88
N ARG A 22 -10.03 16.93 15.72
CA ARG A 22 -9.47 17.98 16.57
C ARG A 22 -10.18 19.31 16.39
N ALA A 23 -10.52 19.69 15.16
CA ALA A 23 -11.28 20.89 14.87
C ALA A 23 -12.68 20.86 15.51
N ALA A 24 -13.39 19.73 15.42
CA ALA A 24 -14.69 19.56 16.05
C ALA A 24 -14.59 19.64 17.59
N GLN A 25 -13.55 19.07 18.20
CA GLN A 25 -13.29 19.20 19.64
C GLN A 25 -13.01 20.65 20.08
N LEU A 26 -12.48 21.49 19.18
CA LEU A 26 -12.24 22.91 19.40
C LEU A 26 -13.48 23.78 19.09
N GLY A 27 -14.63 23.17 18.79
CA GLY A 27 -15.90 23.87 18.59
C GLY A 27 -16.18 24.34 17.17
N LEU A 28 -15.36 23.94 16.17
CA LEU A 28 -15.56 24.34 14.77
C LEU A 28 -16.62 23.46 14.08
N LYS A 29 -17.53 24.08 13.32
CA LYS A 29 -18.40 23.35 12.39
C LYS A 29 -17.52 22.77 11.26
N THR A 30 -17.30 21.46 11.30
CA THR A 30 -16.28 20.80 10.49
C THR A 30 -16.90 19.82 9.49
N ALA A 31 -16.40 19.84 8.26
CA ALA A 31 -16.68 18.83 7.25
C ALA A 31 -15.40 18.14 6.74
N ILE A 32 -15.57 16.92 6.24
CA ILE A 32 -14.54 16.19 5.52
C ILE A 32 -15.05 15.81 4.13
N VAL A 33 -14.17 15.89 3.12
CA VAL A 33 -14.44 15.45 1.75
C VAL A 33 -13.59 14.22 1.45
N GLU A 34 -14.20 13.11 1.07
CA GLU A 34 -13.52 11.85 0.77
C GLU A 34 -14.12 11.18 -0.47
N ARG A 35 -13.29 10.74 -1.41
CA ARG A 35 -13.77 10.15 -2.66
C ARG A 35 -14.07 8.65 -2.56
N GLU A 36 -13.44 7.93 -1.63
CA GLU A 36 -13.49 6.46 -1.58
C GLU A 36 -13.96 5.96 -0.21
N LEU A 37 -13.04 5.79 0.74
CA LEU A 37 -13.29 5.21 2.06
C LEU A 37 -12.61 6.05 3.13
N LEU A 38 -13.33 6.31 4.22
CA LEU A 38 -12.76 6.99 5.39
C LEU A 38 -11.50 6.28 5.92
N GLY A 39 -10.52 7.06 6.36
CA GLY A 39 -9.22 6.55 6.83
C GLY A 39 -8.12 6.52 5.76
N GLY A 40 -8.47 6.84 4.51
CA GLY A 40 -7.54 6.97 3.39
C GLY A 40 -6.69 5.73 3.11
N ILE A 41 -5.53 5.93 2.46
CA ILE A 41 -4.67 4.83 2.01
C ILE A 41 -4.16 3.97 3.17
N CYS A 42 -3.63 4.58 4.24
CA CYS A 42 -3.00 3.81 5.33
C CYS A 42 -3.97 2.79 5.96
N LEU A 43 -5.24 3.17 6.15
CA LEU A 43 -6.26 2.28 6.70
C LEU A 43 -6.77 1.26 5.68
N ASN A 44 -7.08 1.72 4.47
CA ASN A 44 -7.85 0.90 3.52
C ASN A 44 -6.99 0.11 2.55
N TRP A 45 -5.77 0.56 2.25
CA TRP A 45 -4.95 0.02 1.16
C TRP A 45 -3.43 0.01 1.44
N GLY A 46 -3.00 0.30 2.66
CA GLY A 46 -1.59 0.39 3.02
C GLY A 46 -1.31 -0.25 4.37
N CYS A 47 -0.88 0.57 5.33
CA CYS A 47 -0.38 0.16 6.65
C CYS A 47 -1.17 -1.00 7.29
N ILE A 48 -2.48 -0.85 7.46
CA ILE A 48 -3.31 -1.80 8.21
C ILE A 48 -3.42 -3.14 7.48
N PRO A 49 -3.92 -3.20 6.23
CA PRO A 49 -4.08 -4.47 5.55
C PRO A 49 -2.74 -5.15 5.24
N THR A 50 -1.67 -4.40 4.92
CA THR A 50 -0.34 -5.01 4.71
C THR A 50 0.20 -5.65 5.99
N LYS A 51 0.02 -5.01 7.14
CA LYS A 51 0.48 -5.57 8.44
C LYS A 51 -0.36 -6.81 8.81
N ALA A 52 -1.64 -6.82 8.48
CA ALA A 52 -2.49 -8.00 8.66
C ALA A 52 -2.08 -9.18 7.74
N LEU A 53 -1.60 -8.90 6.53
CA LEU A 53 -1.03 -9.90 5.61
C LEU A 53 0.30 -10.43 6.14
N LEU A 54 1.24 -9.55 6.48
CA LEU A 54 2.54 -9.90 7.07
C LEU A 54 2.38 -10.76 8.32
N ARG A 55 1.43 -10.43 9.22
CA ARG A 55 1.18 -11.28 10.38
C ARG A 55 0.64 -12.67 10.00
N SER A 56 -0.01 -12.84 8.86
CA SER A 56 -0.41 -14.17 8.38
C SER A 56 0.81 -14.94 7.87
N SER A 57 1.67 -14.29 7.08
CA SER A 57 2.85 -14.93 6.51
C SER A 57 3.90 -15.26 7.57
N GLU A 58 4.08 -14.39 8.57
CA GLU A 58 4.95 -14.62 9.73
C GLU A 58 4.51 -15.85 10.54
N ILE A 59 3.21 -16.02 10.79
CA ILE A 59 2.71 -17.22 11.47
C ILE A 59 2.99 -18.47 10.64
N TYR A 60 2.77 -18.42 9.33
CA TYR A 60 3.09 -19.53 8.44
C TYR A 60 4.60 -19.84 8.42
N HIS A 61 5.44 -18.80 8.38
CA HIS A 61 6.89 -18.90 8.49
C HIS A 61 7.30 -19.60 9.79
N HIS A 62 6.71 -19.23 10.94
CA HIS A 62 6.97 -19.94 12.20
C HIS A 62 6.50 -21.38 12.20
N MET A 63 5.38 -21.70 11.53
CA MET A 63 4.93 -23.09 11.39
C MET A 63 5.94 -23.92 10.58
N LEU A 64 6.52 -23.36 9.53
CA LEU A 64 7.57 -24.02 8.74
C LEU A 64 8.87 -24.25 9.54
N HIS A 65 9.14 -23.39 10.52
CA HIS A 65 10.33 -23.43 11.38
C HIS A 65 10.00 -23.87 12.82
N ALA A 66 8.91 -24.60 13.02
CA ALA A 66 8.45 -25.01 14.34
C ALA A 66 9.50 -25.83 15.12
N ALA A 67 10.33 -26.59 14.40
CA ALA A 67 11.40 -27.41 14.96
C ALA A 67 12.47 -26.59 15.70
N ASP A 68 12.71 -25.33 15.30
CA ASP A 68 13.65 -24.42 15.98
C ASP A 68 13.18 -24.08 17.41
N PHE A 69 11.89 -24.27 17.68
CA PHE A 69 11.26 -24.11 18.99
C PHE A 69 10.96 -25.46 19.68
N GLY A 70 11.41 -26.59 19.11
CA GLY A 70 11.12 -27.93 19.63
C GLY A 70 9.68 -28.39 19.39
N LEU A 71 8.99 -27.82 18.39
CA LEU A 71 7.61 -28.15 18.02
C LEU A 71 7.56 -28.86 16.65
N ASP A 72 6.51 -29.65 16.41
CA ASP A 72 6.21 -30.26 15.11
C ASP A 72 4.86 -29.74 14.59
N ALA A 73 4.86 -29.19 13.38
CA ALA A 73 3.67 -28.68 12.68
C ALA A 73 3.33 -29.47 11.41
N GLY A 74 4.00 -30.61 11.17
CA GLY A 74 3.82 -31.44 9.98
C GLY A 74 4.15 -30.69 8.68
N LYS A 75 3.19 -30.67 7.74
CA LYS A 75 3.27 -29.91 6.49
C LYS A 75 2.22 -28.80 6.48
N PRO A 76 2.54 -27.60 7.03
CA PRO A 76 1.65 -26.46 6.99
C PRO A 76 1.16 -26.14 5.58
N SER A 77 -0.06 -25.61 5.48
CA SER A 77 -0.62 -25.06 4.24
C SER A 77 -1.38 -23.77 4.54
N PHE A 78 -1.72 -23.02 3.50
CA PHE A 78 -2.48 -21.78 3.61
C PHE A 78 -3.56 -21.66 2.53
N ASP A 79 -4.56 -20.82 2.80
CA ASP A 79 -5.62 -20.45 1.87
C ASP A 79 -5.51 -18.94 1.60
N LEU A 80 -5.03 -18.59 0.39
CA LEU A 80 -4.76 -17.20 0.01
C LEU A 80 -6.03 -16.33 0.12
N ALA A 81 -7.19 -16.84 -0.30
CA ALA A 81 -8.43 -16.10 -0.25
C ALA A 81 -8.84 -15.78 1.20
N LYS A 82 -8.64 -16.72 2.13
CA LYS A 82 -8.89 -16.48 3.56
C LYS A 82 -7.87 -15.53 4.19
N VAL A 83 -6.60 -15.60 3.81
CA VAL A 83 -5.56 -14.65 4.26
C VAL A 83 -5.90 -13.23 3.84
N VAL A 84 -6.24 -13.03 2.57
CA VAL A 84 -6.67 -11.73 2.03
C VAL A 84 -7.97 -11.27 2.70
N SER A 85 -8.96 -12.15 2.81
CA SER A 85 -10.25 -11.85 3.46
C SER A 85 -10.07 -11.38 4.91
N ARG A 86 -9.18 -12.02 5.69
CA ARG A 86 -8.84 -11.57 7.05
C ARG A 86 -8.28 -10.15 7.05
N SER A 87 -7.32 -9.87 6.17
CA SER A 87 -6.73 -8.54 6.03
C SER A 87 -7.77 -7.47 5.68
N ARG A 88 -8.65 -7.76 4.70
CA ARG A 88 -9.76 -6.86 4.33
C ARG A 88 -10.77 -6.67 5.46
N GLY A 89 -11.05 -7.72 6.24
CA GLY A 89 -11.93 -7.67 7.41
C GLY A 89 -11.42 -6.71 8.48
N VAL A 90 -10.11 -6.76 8.80
CA VAL A 90 -9.48 -5.83 9.75
C VAL A 90 -9.59 -4.38 9.27
N ALA A 91 -9.26 -4.11 8.00
CA ALA A 91 -9.39 -2.79 7.42
C ALA A 91 -10.83 -2.26 7.47
N LYS A 92 -11.81 -3.12 7.13
CA LYS A 92 -13.25 -2.78 7.19
C LYS A 92 -13.70 -2.45 8.61
N GLN A 93 -13.29 -3.24 9.61
CA GLN A 93 -13.63 -2.98 11.01
C GLN A 93 -13.15 -1.59 11.46
N LEU A 94 -11.89 -1.25 11.16
CA LEU A 94 -11.34 0.04 11.54
C LEU A 94 -11.97 1.20 10.74
N ASN A 95 -12.31 1.00 9.47
CA ASN A 95 -13.04 1.98 8.68
C ASN A 95 -14.43 2.30 9.28
N MET A 96 -15.15 1.28 9.77
CA MET A 96 -16.40 1.49 10.51
C MET A 96 -16.17 2.26 11.82
N GLY A 97 -15.05 2.01 12.51
CA GLY A 97 -14.62 2.79 13.67
C GLY A 97 -14.43 4.27 13.35
N VAL A 98 -13.69 4.61 12.29
CA VAL A 98 -13.51 6.00 11.84
C VAL A 98 -14.85 6.64 11.46
N THR A 99 -15.73 5.89 10.78
CA THR A 99 -17.09 6.36 10.47
C THR A 99 -17.88 6.69 11.74
N GLY A 100 -17.77 5.84 12.78
CA GLY A 100 -18.36 6.10 14.09
C GLY A 100 -17.80 7.34 14.76
N LEU A 101 -16.49 7.59 14.64
CA LEU A 101 -15.84 8.81 15.17
C LEU A 101 -16.36 10.08 14.49
N MET A 102 -16.56 10.07 13.17
CA MET A 102 -17.13 11.23 12.46
C MET A 102 -18.52 11.58 13.01
N LYS A 103 -19.37 10.57 13.20
CA LYS A 103 -20.71 10.75 13.80
C LYS A 103 -20.64 11.25 15.25
N LYS A 104 -19.78 10.64 16.07
CA LYS A 104 -19.58 11.02 17.49
C LYS A 104 -19.19 12.49 17.62
N HIS A 105 -18.33 12.98 16.73
CA HIS A 105 -17.85 14.36 16.73
C HIS A 105 -18.71 15.32 15.88
N LYS A 106 -19.87 14.87 15.36
CA LYS A 106 -20.78 15.68 14.53
C LYS A 106 -20.08 16.30 13.30
N ILE A 107 -19.15 15.57 12.71
CA ILE A 107 -18.44 15.97 11.49
C ILE A 107 -19.25 15.51 10.29
N THR A 108 -19.59 16.43 9.38
CA THR A 108 -20.27 16.08 8.14
C THR A 108 -19.28 15.44 7.16
N VAL A 109 -19.66 14.32 6.56
CA VAL A 109 -18.85 13.63 5.55
C VAL A 109 -19.50 13.83 4.18
N HIS A 110 -18.80 14.53 3.29
CA HIS A 110 -19.17 14.67 1.89
C HIS A 110 -18.38 13.65 1.07
N MET A 111 -19.08 12.70 0.49
CA MET A 111 -18.43 11.70 -0.35
C MET A 111 -18.36 12.18 -1.80
N GLY A 112 -17.17 12.18 -2.39
CA GLY A 112 -16.91 12.58 -3.76
C GLY A 112 -15.51 13.18 -3.96
N ASP A 113 -15.18 13.46 -5.21
CA ASP A 113 -13.94 14.17 -5.58
C ASP A 113 -14.07 15.66 -5.26
N GLY A 114 -13.17 16.17 -4.41
CA GLY A 114 -13.15 17.56 -3.99
C GLY A 114 -12.19 18.41 -4.83
N GLU A 115 -12.65 19.58 -5.27
CA GLU A 115 -11.86 20.55 -6.04
C GLU A 115 -12.00 21.95 -5.43
N ILE A 116 -10.88 22.60 -5.10
CA ILE A 116 -10.88 23.99 -4.62
C ILE A 116 -11.05 24.90 -5.83
N THR A 117 -12.20 25.55 -5.94
CA THR A 117 -12.55 26.38 -7.11
C THR A 117 -12.22 27.86 -6.91
N ALA A 118 -12.16 28.32 -5.66
CA ALA A 118 -11.75 29.67 -5.28
C ALA A 118 -11.37 29.69 -3.79
N LYS A 119 -10.91 30.85 -3.29
CA LYS A 119 -10.61 31.05 -1.86
C LYS A 119 -11.84 30.72 -1.01
N GLY A 120 -11.71 29.70 -0.15
CA GLY A 120 -12.78 29.25 0.75
C GLY A 120 -13.94 28.53 0.06
N LYS A 121 -13.83 28.19 -1.23
CA LYS A 121 -14.87 27.48 -1.99
C LYS A 121 -14.35 26.16 -2.51
N LEU A 122 -15.19 25.14 -2.42
CA LEU A 122 -14.89 23.79 -2.87
C LEU A 122 -16.12 23.15 -3.51
N THR A 123 -15.91 22.40 -4.59
CA THR A 123 -16.94 21.53 -5.18
C THR A 123 -16.68 20.09 -4.81
N VAL A 124 -17.73 19.34 -4.52
CA VAL A 124 -17.69 17.89 -4.36
C VAL A 124 -18.46 17.27 -5.51
N THR A 125 -17.78 16.45 -6.32
CA THR A 125 -18.40 15.73 -7.43
C THR A 125 -18.54 14.26 -7.08
N ARG A 126 -19.76 13.72 -7.18
CA ARG A 126 -20.02 12.28 -7.01
C ARG A 126 -21.10 11.85 -7.99
N ASP A 127 -20.83 10.78 -8.74
CA ASP A 127 -21.79 10.20 -9.69
C ASP A 127 -22.35 11.25 -10.69
N GLY A 128 -21.51 12.21 -11.10
CA GLY A 128 -21.87 13.33 -11.98
C GLY A 128 -22.57 14.52 -11.30
N ALA A 129 -23.06 14.35 -10.07
CA ALA A 129 -23.67 15.43 -9.29
C ALA A 129 -22.59 16.30 -8.61
N LYS A 130 -22.76 17.63 -8.69
CA LYS A 130 -21.88 18.61 -8.05
C LYS A 130 -22.56 19.27 -6.87
N THR A 131 -21.88 19.30 -5.73
CA THR A 131 -22.31 20.02 -4.52
C THR A 131 -21.29 21.12 -4.22
N GLU A 132 -21.78 22.35 -4.03
CA GLU A 132 -20.94 23.49 -3.65
C GLU A 132 -20.87 23.64 -2.13
N LEU A 133 -19.65 23.78 -1.61
CA LEU A 133 -19.35 23.97 -0.20
C LEU A 133 -18.52 25.26 -0.01
N GLU A 134 -18.71 25.90 1.13
CA GLU A 134 -17.92 27.07 1.54
C GLU A 134 -17.30 26.84 2.92
N ALA A 135 -16.08 27.33 3.13
CA ALA A 135 -15.43 27.30 4.42
C ALA A 135 -14.51 28.50 4.67
N LYS A 136 -14.38 28.90 5.94
CA LYS A 136 -13.41 29.92 6.35
C LYS A 136 -11.97 29.42 6.17
N ASN A 137 -11.73 28.14 6.46
CA ASN A 137 -10.43 27.49 6.36
C ASN A 137 -10.55 26.16 5.63
N ILE A 138 -9.49 25.76 4.92
CA ILE A 138 -9.39 24.47 4.24
C ILE A 138 -8.06 23.82 4.62
N ILE A 139 -8.11 22.58 5.11
CA ILE A 139 -6.92 21.73 5.25
C ILE A 139 -6.85 20.77 4.07
N ILE A 140 -5.74 20.78 3.34
CA ILE A 140 -5.48 19.84 2.25
C ILE A 140 -4.77 18.61 2.81
N ALA A 141 -5.43 17.46 2.75
CA ALA A 141 -4.96 16.18 3.27
C ALA A 141 -5.16 15.05 2.24
N THR A 142 -4.93 15.34 0.96
CA THR A 142 -5.21 14.46 -0.20
C THR A 142 -4.24 13.28 -0.33
N GLY A 143 -3.12 13.29 0.39
CA GLY A 143 -2.19 12.17 0.47
C GLY A 143 -1.39 11.92 -0.81
N ALA A 144 -1.12 10.64 -1.10
CA ALA A 144 -0.26 10.20 -2.20
C ALA A 144 -0.91 9.04 -2.99
N ARG A 145 -0.32 8.70 -4.14
CA ARG A 145 -0.71 7.59 -5.02
C ARG A 145 0.51 6.80 -5.48
N ALA A 146 0.28 5.57 -5.95
CA ALA A 146 1.35 4.79 -6.61
C ALA A 146 1.89 5.57 -7.81
N ARG A 147 3.19 5.45 -8.05
CA ARG A 147 3.86 5.98 -9.24
C ARG A 147 4.03 4.83 -10.23
N ASP A 148 3.38 4.92 -11.38
CA ASP A 148 3.68 4.02 -12.49
C ASP A 148 5.07 4.30 -13.07
N LEU A 149 5.74 3.25 -13.54
CA LEU A 149 6.92 3.41 -14.38
C LEU A 149 6.47 3.84 -15.78
N PRO A 150 7.11 4.84 -16.41
CA PRO A 150 6.69 5.33 -17.73
C PRO A 150 6.59 4.24 -18.80
N PHE A 151 7.45 3.22 -18.72
CA PHE A 151 7.53 2.09 -19.64
C PHE A 151 6.82 0.82 -19.13
N ALA A 152 6.23 0.84 -17.94
CA ALA A 152 5.55 -0.31 -17.33
C ALA A 152 4.39 0.17 -16.45
N LYS A 153 3.29 0.56 -17.11
CA LYS A 153 2.05 0.89 -16.41
C LYS A 153 1.47 -0.38 -15.79
N ALA A 154 0.94 -0.27 -14.57
CA ALA A 154 0.27 -1.40 -13.95
C ALA A 154 -0.97 -1.82 -14.75
N ASP A 155 -1.12 -3.13 -14.97
CA ASP A 155 -2.25 -3.74 -15.67
C ASP A 155 -3.22 -4.45 -14.71
N GLY A 156 -2.83 -4.61 -13.44
CA GLY A 156 -3.60 -5.33 -12.43
C GLY A 156 -3.66 -6.85 -12.63
N LYS A 157 -2.93 -7.39 -13.61
CA LYS A 157 -2.84 -8.81 -13.94
C LYS A 157 -1.45 -9.35 -13.65
N ARG A 158 -0.42 -8.80 -14.30
CA ARG A 158 0.99 -9.25 -14.21
C ARG A 158 1.91 -8.14 -13.72
N ILE A 159 1.57 -6.88 -14.00
CA ILE A 159 2.23 -5.68 -13.51
C ILE A 159 1.35 -5.06 -12.43
N TRP A 160 1.79 -5.19 -11.18
CA TRP A 160 1.01 -4.84 -10.01
C TRP A 160 1.41 -3.50 -9.43
N THR A 161 0.45 -2.89 -8.74
CA THR A 161 0.73 -1.86 -7.73
C THR A 161 0.58 -2.51 -6.37
N TYR A 162 0.90 -1.77 -5.31
CA TYR A 162 0.64 -2.22 -3.94
C TYR A 162 -0.81 -2.64 -3.68
N ARG A 163 -1.81 -2.07 -4.40
CA ARG A 163 -3.21 -2.47 -4.25
C ARG A 163 -3.46 -3.86 -4.81
N HIS A 164 -2.89 -4.15 -5.98
CA HIS A 164 -3.01 -5.46 -6.63
C HIS A 164 -2.27 -6.53 -5.82
N ALA A 165 -1.04 -6.22 -5.37
CA ALA A 165 -0.23 -7.11 -4.52
C ALA A 165 -0.85 -7.41 -3.15
N MET A 166 -1.76 -6.57 -2.67
CA MET A 166 -2.45 -6.79 -1.39
C MET A 166 -3.68 -7.69 -1.55
N THR A 167 -4.26 -7.76 -2.74
CA THR A 167 -5.43 -8.60 -3.03
C THR A 167 -5.18 -9.44 -4.30
N PRO A 168 -4.12 -10.26 -4.32
CA PRO A 168 -3.80 -11.06 -5.49
C PRO A 168 -4.86 -12.14 -5.69
N SER A 169 -5.20 -12.43 -6.94
CA SER A 169 -6.07 -13.55 -7.30
C SER A 169 -5.35 -14.91 -7.24
N GLU A 170 -4.02 -14.90 -7.36
CA GLU A 170 -3.17 -16.08 -7.35
C GLU A 170 -1.80 -15.78 -6.72
N MET A 171 -1.11 -16.83 -6.26
CA MET A 171 0.28 -16.68 -5.80
C MET A 171 1.24 -16.60 -7.00
N PRO A 172 2.14 -15.61 -7.06
CA PRO A 172 3.24 -15.63 -8.02
C PRO A 172 4.14 -16.85 -7.78
N THR A 173 4.56 -17.52 -8.84
CA THR A 173 5.61 -18.54 -8.75
C THR A 173 6.99 -17.91 -8.66
N LYS A 174 7.21 -16.83 -9.42
CA LYS A 174 8.42 -16.01 -9.41
C LYS A 174 8.06 -14.52 -9.50
N LEU A 175 8.55 -13.70 -8.58
CA LEU A 175 8.12 -12.31 -8.41
C LEU A 175 9.32 -11.37 -8.48
N LEU A 176 9.24 -10.37 -9.36
CA LEU A 176 10.15 -9.23 -9.38
C LEU A 176 9.56 -8.10 -8.54
N VAL A 177 10.33 -7.52 -7.64
CA VAL A 177 9.96 -6.32 -6.88
C VAL A 177 10.91 -5.19 -7.27
N ILE A 178 10.37 -4.11 -7.83
CA ILE A 178 11.14 -2.96 -8.29
C ILE A 178 11.12 -1.86 -7.24
N GLY A 179 12.28 -1.64 -6.64
CA GLY A 179 12.47 -0.70 -5.54
C GLY A 179 12.35 -1.38 -4.18
N SER A 180 13.34 -1.10 -3.33
CA SER A 180 13.52 -1.75 -2.02
C SER A 180 13.14 -0.88 -0.83
N GLY A 181 12.27 0.12 -1.07
CA GLY A 181 11.65 0.87 0.02
C GLY A 181 10.76 -0.05 0.87
N ALA A 182 10.28 0.48 2.01
CA ALA A 182 9.51 -0.30 2.98
C ALA A 182 8.34 -1.08 2.34
N ILE A 183 7.57 -0.46 1.44
CA ILE A 183 6.45 -1.13 0.75
C ILE A 183 6.93 -2.33 -0.07
N GLY A 184 7.99 -2.15 -0.86
CA GLY A 184 8.55 -3.21 -1.70
C GLY A 184 9.02 -4.39 -0.87
N LEU A 185 9.77 -4.14 0.20
CA LEU A 185 10.26 -5.20 1.08
C LEU A 185 9.17 -5.87 1.92
N GLU A 186 8.13 -5.13 2.34
CA GLU A 186 6.97 -5.73 3.01
C GLU A 186 6.27 -6.74 2.10
N PHE A 187 5.98 -6.39 0.85
CA PHE A 187 5.39 -7.35 -0.09
C PHE A 187 6.36 -8.47 -0.47
N ALA A 188 7.64 -8.16 -0.68
CA ALA A 188 8.67 -9.16 -0.95
C ALA A 188 8.69 -10.22 0.17
N SER A 189 8.65 -9.80 1.43
CA SER A 189 8.64 -10.69 2.59
C SER A 189 7.35 -11.52 2.65
N PHE A 190 6.19 -10.88 2.48
CA PHE A 190 4.90 -11.57 2.47
C PHE A 190 4.84 -12.71 1.44
N TYR A 191 5.27 -12.45 0.20
CA TYR A 191 5.26 -13.45 -0.86
C TYR A 191 6.35 -14.52 -0.67
N SER A 192 7.55 -14.11 -0.23
CA SER A 192 8.66 -15.03 0.05
C SER A 192 8.31 -16.04 1.15
N ASP A 193 7.71 -15.57 2.25
CA ASP A 193 7.25 -16.42 3.36
C ASP A 193 6.22 -17.46 2.91
N LEU A 194 5.39 -17.12 1.91
CA LEU A 194 4.38 -18.01 1.34
C LEU A 194 4.92 -18.87 0.17
N GLY A 195 6.24 -18.83 -0.08
CA GLY A 195 6.93 -19.75 -0.99
C GLY A 195 7.17 -19.23 -2.42
N THR A 196 6.94 -17.94 -2.70
CA THR A 196 7.29 -17.34 -4.00
C THR A 196 8.80 -17.15 -4.13
N ASP A 197 9.37 -17.42 -5.32
CA ASP A 197 10.76 -17.02 -5.63
C ASP A 197 10.84 -15.51 -5.88
N VAL A 198 11.27 -14.75 -4.87
CA VAL A 198 11.28 -13.28 -4.90
C VAL A 198 12.67 -12.73 -5.25
N THR A 199 12.70 -11.83 -6.24
CA THR A 199 13.87 -11.01 -6.57
C THR A 199 13.53 -9.53 -6.38
N VAL A 200 14.29 -8.85 -5.53
CA VAL A 200 14.23 -7.40 -5.32
C VAL A 200 15.35 -6.73 -6.11
N VAL A 201 15.01 -5.73 -6.92
CA VAL A 201 15.98 -4.88 -7.60
C VAL A 201 15.90 -3.46 -7.07
N GLU A 202 17.05 -2.88 -6.74
CA GLU A 202 17.21 -1.52 -6.24
C GLU A 202 18.25 -0.79 -7.08
N MET A 203 17.90 0.41 -7.55
CA MET A 203 18.79 1.22 -8.37
C MET A 203 19.91 1.85 -7.53
N LEU A 204 19.65 2.12 -6.26
CA LEU A 204 20.65 2.57 -5.29
C LEU A 204 21.53 1.41 -4.81
N ASP A 205 22.64 1.73 -4.18
CA ASP A 205 23.68 0.78 -3.74
C ASP A 205 23.29 -0.10 -2.55
N ARG A 206 22.23 0.27 -1.82
CA ARG A 206 21.70 -0.44 -0.65
C ARG A 206 20.18 -0.47 -0.62
N ILE A 207 19.62 -1.50 0.02
CA ILE A 207 18.18 -1.56 0.30
C ILE A 207 17.79 -0.61 1.44
N LEU A 208 16.50 -0.26 1.53
CA LEU A 208 16.02 0.71 2.53
C LEU A 208 16.90 1.98 2.57
N PRO A 209 17.16 2.64 1.43
CA PRO A 209 18.22 3.65 1.30
C PRO A 209 17.98 4.95 2.09
N VAL A 210 16.78 5.12 2.66
CA VAL A 210 16.41 6.24 3.54
C VAL A 210 16.76 5.94 5.00
N GLU A 211 16.98 4.67 5.34
CA GLU A 211 17.35 4.22 6.68
C GLU A 211 18.88 4.26 6.89
N ASP A 212 19.29 3.98 8.13
CA ASP A 212 20.68 3.86 8.51
C ASP A 212 21.37 2.69 7.77
N GLU A 213 22.66 2.86 7.45
CA GLU A 213 23.44 1.88 6.70
C GLU A 213 23.58 0.54 7.41
N GLU A 214 23.72 0.55 8.74
CA GLU A 214 23.80 -0.67 9.53
C GLU A 214 22.49 -1.46 9.46
N VAL A 215 21.35 -0.76 9.42
CA VAL A 215 20.03 -1.38 9.25
C VAL A 215 19.91 -2.01 7.86
N SER A 216 20.30 -1.29 6.81
CA SER A 216 20.31 -1.82 5.43
C SER A 216 21.17 -3.09 5.32
N ALA A 217 22.37 -3.09 5.91
CA ALA A 217 23.29 -4.22 5.90
C ALA A 217 22.72 -5.42 6.65
N PHE A 218 22.17 -5.19 7.86
CA PHE A 218 21.54 -6.24 8.66
C PHE A 218 20.34 -6.86 7.93
N MET A 219 19.44 -6.03 7.41
CA MET A 219 18.25 -6.49 6.68
C MET A 219 18.63 -7.27 5.43
N THR A 220 19.65 -6.83 4.68
CA THR A 220 20.14 -7.57 3.50
C THR A 220 20.60 -8.98 3.90
N LYS A 221 21.39 -9.10 4.96
CA LYS A 221 21.86 -10.39 5.47
C LYS A 221 20.70 -11.28 5.95
N ALA A 222 19.72 -10.71 6.65
CA ALA A 222 18.57 -11.46 7.17
C ALA A 222 17.68 -11.99 6.04
N LEU A 223 17.30 -11.13 5.10
CA LEU A 223 16.39 -11.48 3.99
C LEU A 223 17.05 -12.46 3.00
N THR A 224 18.34 -12.30 2.70
CA THR A 224 19.07 -13.24 1.84
C THR A 224 19.24 -14.62 2.50
N LYS A 225 19.47 -14.67 3.82
CA LYS A 225 19.47 -15.93 4.58
C LYS A 225 18.11 -16.64 4.51
N GLN A 226 17.03 -15.88 4.40
CA GLN A 226 15.66 -16.40 4.20
C GLN A 226 15.35 -16.75 2.75
N GLY A 227 16.31 -16.66 1.82
CA GLY A 227 16.17 -17.08 0.43
C GLY A 227 15.77 -15.98 -0.55
N MET A 228 15.58 -14.74 -0.09
CA MET A 228 15.26 -13.62 -0.98
C MET A 228 16.48 -13.21 -1.81
N LYS A 229 16.29 -13.03 -3.13
CA LYS A 229 17.34 -12.52 -4.02
C LYS A 229 17.30 -10.99 -4.01
N ILE A 230 18.41 -10.35 -3.68
CA ILE A 230 18.51 -8.89 -3.60
C ILE A 230 19.63 -8.41 -4.52
N ARG A 231 19.31 -7.47 -5.42
CA ARG A 231 20.25 -6.88 -6.38
C ARG A 231 20.20 -5.36 -6.27
N THR A 232 21.22 -4.78 -5.65
CA THR A 232 21.40 -3.32 -5.58
C THR A 232 22.22 -2.82 -6.77
N SER A 233 22.28 -1.51 -6.96
CA SER A 233 22.88 -0.85 -8.13
C SER A 233 22.37 -1.45 -9.45
N THR A 234 21.11 -1.87 -9.48
CA THR A 234 20.50 -2.65 -10.55
C THR A 234 19.19 -2.00 -10.99
N GLY A 235 19.05 -1.73 -12.29
CA GLY A 235 17.90 -1.04 -12.85
C GLY A 235 17.09 -1.92 -13.80
N VAL A 236 15.77 -1.70 -13.87
CA VAL A 236 14.91 -2.29 -14.89
C VAL A 236 14.73 -1.29 -16.03
N GLN A 237 15.06 -1.71 -17.25
CA GLN A 237 14.98 -0.85 -18.44
C GLN A 237 13.68 -1.05 -19.22
N LYS A 238 13.15 -2.27 -19.20
CA LYS A 238 11.95 -2.65 -19.95
C LYS A 238 11.23 -3.79 -19.25
N ILE A 239 9.91 -3.77 -19.36
CA ILE A 239 9.02 -4.82 -18.90
C ILE A 239 8.04 -5.14 -20.03
N ALA A 240 7.96 -6.41 -20.41
CA ALA A 240 6.98 -6.91 -21.36
C ALA A 240 6.12 -7.98 -20.66
N ALA A 241 4.83 -7.71 -20.52
CA ALA A 241 3.88 -8.65 -19.93
C ALA A 241 3.08 -9.36 -21.02
N THR A 242 2.87 -10.65 -20.84
CA THR A 242 1.98 -11.51 -21.62
C THR A 242 1.12 -12.35 -20.67
N ASP A 243 0.15 -13.10 -21.19
CA ASP A 243 -0.64 -14.01 -20.35
C ASP A 243 0.23 -15.10 -19.68
N ALA A 244 1.37 -15.44 -20.27
CA ALA A 244 2.31 -16.45 -19.77
C ALA A 244 3.23 -15.94 -18.65
N GLY A 245 3.42 -14.62 -18.52
CA GLY A 245 4.34 -14.04 -17.54
C GLY A 245 4.89 -12.67 -17.95
N VAL A 246 6.03 -12.31 -17.36
CA VAL A 246 6.70 -11.03 -17.50
C VAL A 246 8.16 -11.25 -17.86
N THR A 247 8.60 -10.69 -18.98
CA THR A 247 10.02 -10.56 -19.33
C THR A 247 10.51 -9.19 -18.89
N ALA A 248 11.57 -9.15 -18.07
CA ALA A 248 12.21 -7.92 -17.63
C ALA A 248 13.65 -7.81 -18.16
N GLU A 249 14.00 -6.66 -18.76
CA GLU A 249 15.38 -6.33 -19.10
C GLU A 249 16.03 -5.62 -17.89
N ILE A 250 16.97 -6.31 -17.24
CA ILE A 250 17.61 -5.88 -16.00
C ILE A 250 19.07 -5.53 -16.29
N LYS A 251 19.46 -4.28 -16.02
CA LYS A 251 20.84 -3.81 -16.08
C LYS A 251 21.47 -3.92 -14.70
N ASP A 252 22.50 -4.75 -14.57
CA ASP A 252 23.24 -4.92 -13.32
C ASP A 252 24.25 -3.79 -13.06
N LYS A 253 24.93 -3.89 -11.91
CA LYS A 253 25.95 -2.94 -11.45
C LYS A 253 27.15 -2.79 -12.38
N ASP A 254 27.45 -3.84 -13.15
CA ASP A 254 28.57 -3.87 -14.11
C ASP A 254 28.12 -3.36 -15.49
N GLY A 255 26.84 -3.00 -15.62
CA GLY A 255 26.23 -2.47 -16.82
C GLY A 255 25.77 -3.53 -17.81
N LYS A 256 25.86 -4.81 -17.47
CA LYS A 256 25.38 -5.90 -18.31
C LYS A 256 23.86 -5.97 -18.22
N VAL A 257 23.21 -6.14 -19.38
CA VAL A 257 21.76 -6.30 -19.48
C VAL A 257 21.42 -7.78 -19.66
N SER A 258 20.55 -8.31 -18.80
CA SER A 258 19.96 -9.64 -18.92
C SER A 258 18.45 -9.55 -19.14
N SER A 259 17.92 -10.48 -19.93
CA SER A 259 16.48 -10.69 -20.07
C SER A 259 16.07 -11.83 -19.13
N GLU A 260 15.18 -11.55 -18.18
CA GLU A 260 14.78 -12.49 -17.14
C GLU A 260 13.26 -12.63 -17.07
N GLU A 261 12.80 -13.87 -16.94
CA GLU A 261 11.37 -14.22 -16.85
C GLU A 261 10.89 -14.25 -15.39
N PHE A 262 9.69 -13.69 -15.16
CA PHE A 262 8.96 -13.66 -13.90
C PHE A 262 7.49 -13.99 -14.16
N SER A 263 6.78 -14.45 -13.14
CA SER A 263 5.31 -14.59 -13.24
C SER A 263 4.62 -13.25 -13.05
N HIS A 264 5.16 -12.38 -12.19
CA HIS A 264 4.58 -11.10 -11.82
C HIS A 264 5.68 -10.09 -11.49
N VAL A 265 5.34 -8.81 -11.55
CA VAL A 265 6.16 -7.70 -11.07
C VAL A 265 5.34 -6.74 -10.22
N ILE A 266 5.95 -6.21 -9.16
CA ILE A 266 5.41 -5.12 -8.31
C ILE A 266 6.33 -3.90 -8.41
#